data_AF-A7EBK0-F1
#
_entry.id   AF-A7EBK0-F1
#
_cell.length_a   1.000
_cell.length_b   1.000
_cell.length_c   1.000
_cell.angle_alpha   90.00
_cell.angle_beta   90.00
_cell.angle_gamma   90.00
#
_symmetry.space_group_name_H-M   'P 1'
#
loop_
_entity.id
_entity.type
_entity.pdbx_description
1 polymer ?
#
loop_
_entity_poly.entity_id
_entity_poly.type
_entity_poly.pdbx_seq_one_letter_code
_entity_poly.pdbx_strand_id
1 'polypeptide(L)'
;MPSFAETPTAANIQTAFQLQHLVEAGHKNASCIDQETLKVIKSITDAQPGKDATSLRTPEWANTKEGFQKKVSSFLEGLAENLKVKELNLSDESDDSEEDSDLQEESEEESEGEGEEEYDSEYDSDEYTESEDERNTLDRISEDEDEDEGAEPKKCLDAKLGEGIILHEIIGRKVARYGNKVLKSGRNLRLSEADAMRYIATHTSIPVPRVLDAVTDGKLTSITMEYIEGDRLDKIWNSLAEEQKTTIVSQIHNYLTQLRNLTGKYIGGINRTPAIDSRRYDLEGGPFTCEAQFNDFLLSDAYPQVPKCFLTMAENSLRTNHSIVFAHGELAPRNILVREGYVVAVLDWEYAGWYPEYWDFVKSFNALDARCGSWYDWVGKVFPVAWEQEFMNDR
;
A
#
# COMPACT_ATOMS: atom_id res chain seq x y z
N MET A 1 48.83 -4.93 -11.27
CA MET A 1 47.59 -5.26 -10.55
C MET A 1 47.27 -4.06 -9.68
N PRO A 2 46.23 -3.25 -9.98
CA PRO A 2 45.88 -2.15 -9.10
C PRO A 2 45.40 -2.76 -7.77
N SER A 3 46.07 -2.37 -6.69
CA SER A 3 45.72 -2.72 -5.32
C SER A 3 44.46 -1.92 -4.95
N PHE A 4 43.29 -2.55 -5.00
CA PHE A 4 42.07 -1.96 -4.48
C PHE A 4 42.15 -1.88 -2.96
N ALA A 5 42.37 -0.68 -2.42
CA ALA A 5 42.56 -0.44 -0.99
C ALA A 5 41.24 -0.25 -0.21
N GLU A 6 40.07 -0.45 -0.83
CA GLU A 6 38.76 -0.24 -0.20
C GLU A 6 37.80 -1.41 -0.38
N THR A 7 36.91 -1.57 0.60
CA THR A 7 35.96 -2.69 0.71
C THR A 7 34.81 -2.51 -0.29
N PRO A 8 34.52 -3.49 -1.16
CA PRO A 8 33.42 -3.39 -2.13
C PRO A 8 32.05 -3.23 -1.44
N THR A 9 31.14 -2.46 -2.05
CA THR A 9 29.75 -2.30 -1.56
C THR A 9 28.99 -3.64 -1.56
N ALA A 10 27.94 -3.76 -0.75
CA ALA A 10 27.11 -4.97 -0.71
C ALA A 10 26.53 -5.35 -2.09
N ALA A 11 26.18 -4.36 -2.91
CA ALA A 11 25.69 -4.54 -4.28
C ALA A 11 26.79 -5.07 -5.22
N ASN A 12 28.02 -4.57 -5.09
CA ASN A 12 29.17 -5.07 -5.86
C ASN A 12 29.53 -6.51 -5.45
N ILE A 13 29.47 -6.82 -4.15
CA ILE A 13 29.69 -8.18 -3.64
C ILE A 13 28.63 -9.13 -4.20
N GLN A 14 27.35 -8.77 -4.12
CA GLN A 14 26.26 -9.60 -4.65
C GLN A 14 26.38 -9.82 -6.17
N THR A 15 26.71 -8.76 -6.92
CA THR A 15 26.91 -8.84 -8.38
C THR A 15 28.12 -9.72 -8.72
N ALA A 16 29.21 -9.65 -7.94
CA ALA A 16 30.37 -10.52 -8.10
C ALA A 16 30.01 -12.01 -7.90
N PHE A 17 29.23 -12.34 -6.86
CA PHE A 17 28.76 -13.72 -6.64
C PHE A 17 27.83 -14.22 -7.77
N GLN A 18 26.95 -13.37 -8.30
CA GLN A 18 26.11 -13.70 -9.45
C GLN A 18 26.93 -13.95 -10.72
N LEU A 19 27.89 -13.06 -11.02
CA LEU A 19 28.77 -13.22 -12.18
C LEU A 19 29.67 -14.46 -12.05
N GLN A 20 30.22 -14.73 -10.86
CA GLN A 20 31.01 -15.92 -10.61
C GLN A 20 30.18 -17.20 -10.82
N HIS A 21 28.97 -17.26 -10.26
CA HIS A 21 28.07 -18.40 -10.45
C HIS A 21 27.77 -18.65 -11.93
N LEU A 22 27.48 -17.60 -12.70
CA LEU A 22 27.18 -17.73 -14.14
C LEU A 22 28.39 -18.19 -14.95
N VAL A 23 29.61 -17.79 -14.55
CA VAL A 23 30.86 -18.27 -15.17
C VAL A 23 31.10 -19.74 -14.84
N GLU A 24 30.94 -20.15 -13.58
CA GLU A 24 31.13 -21.53 -13.12
C GLU A 24 30.07 -22.49 -13.68
N ALA A 25 28.83 -22.01 -13.87
CA ALA A 25 27.74 -22.74 -14.50
C ALA A 25 27.86 -22.81 -16.04
N GLY A 26 28.88 -22.19 -16.65
CA GLY A 26 29.09 -22.21 -18.10
C GLY A 26 28.00 -21.47 -18.89
N HIS A 27 27.43 -20.40 -18.33
CA HIS A 27 26.34 -19.66 -18.97
C HIS A 27 26.76 -19.11 -20.34
N LYS A 28 25.89 -19.23 -21.35
CA LYS A 28 26.17 -18.88 -22.78
C LYS A 28 26.74 -17.47 -22.99
N ASN A 29 26.34 -16.51 -22.16
CA ASN A 29 26.75 -15.11 -22.25
C ASN A 29 28.00 -14.77 -21.42
N ALA A 30 28.49 -15.68 -20.56
CA ALA A 30 29.65 -15.43 -19.70
C ALA A 30 30.97 -15.33 -20.47
N SER A 31 31.00 -15.75 -21.75
CA SER A 31 32.17 -15.67 -22.63
C SER A 31 32.61 -14.24 -22.96
N CYS A 32 31.78 -13.22 -22.67
CA CYS A 32 32.15 -11.82 -22.87
C CYS A 32 32.95 -11.20 -21.72
N ILE A 33 33.14 -11.92 -20.60
CA ILE A 33 33.94 -11.44 -19.47
C ILE A 33 35.42 -11.71 -19.77
N ASP A 34 36.24 -10.66 -19.76
CA ASP A 34 37.68 -10.77 -19.97
C ASP A 34 38.41 -11.33 -18.73
N GLN A 35 39.66 -11.75 -18.93
CA GLN A 35 40.47 -12.39 -17.88
C GLN A 35 40.83 -11.45 -16.72
N GLU A 36 40.86 -10.13 -16.89
CA GLU A 36 41.15 -9.18 -15.82
C GLU A 36 39.92 -9.01 -14.93
N THR A 37 38.74 -8.84 -15.54
CA THR A 37 37.45 -8.78 -14.83
C THR A 37 37.18 -10.06 -14.03
N LEU A 38 37.50 -11.24 -14.59
CA LEU A 38 37.39 -12.51 -13.86
C LEU A 38 38.29 -12.57 -12.62
N LYS A 39 39.49 -12.00 -12.66
CA LYS A 39 40.39 -11.95 -11.49
C LYS A 39 39.81 -11.04 -10.41
N VAL A 40 39.18 -9.92 -10.78
CA VAL A 40 38.52 -9.00 -9.85
C VAL A 40 37.33 -9.70 -9.17
N ILE A 41 36.47 -10.37 -9.95
CA ILE A 41 35.32 -11.12 -9.43
C ILE A 41 35.78 -12.18 -8.40
N LYS A 42 36.83 -12.95 -8.72
CA LYS A 42 37.39 -13.96 -7.81
C LYS A 42 37.99 -13.33 -6.55
N SER A 43 38.74 -12.23 -6.67
CA SER A 43 39.33 -11.56 -5.52
C SER A 43 38.28 -11.04 -4.53
N ILE A 44 37.10 -10.61 -5.01
CA ILE A 44 36.01 -10.10 -4.16
C ILE A 44 35.27 -11.25 -3.45
N THR A 45 35.06 -12.35 -4.16
CA THR A 45 34.29 -13.51 -3.67
C THR A 45 35.13 -14.37 -2.72
N ASP A 46 36.42 -14.59 -3.00
CA ASP A 46 37.35 -15.29 -2.12
C ASP A 46 37.57 -14.55 -0.78
N ALA A 47 37.41 -13.21 -0.77
CA ALA A 47 37.50 -12.40 0.45
C ALA A 47 36.27 -12.49 1.37
N GLN A 48 35.24 -13.27 0.99
CA GLN A 48 33.98 -13.43 1.73
C GLN A 48 33.65 -14.91 2.02
N PRO A 49 34.45 -15.61 2.84
CA PRO A 49 34.25 -17.03 3.12
C PRO A 49 32.95 -17.27 3.92
N GLY A 50 32.02 -18.05 3.34
CA GLY A 50 30.77 -18.46 3.99
C GLY A 50 29.47 -18.12 3.24
N LYS A 51 29.55 -17.37 2.14
CA LYS A 51 28.42 -17.21 1.19
C LYS A 51 28.54 -18.27 0.10
N ASP A 52 27.77 -19.34 0.26
CA ASP A 52 27.71 -20.42 -0.74
C ASP A 52 27.02 -19.91 -2.02
N ALA A 53 27.71 -19.99 -3.16
CA ALA A 53 27.20 -19.61 -4.48
C ALA A 53 26.21 -20.64 -5.06
N THR A 54 25.82 -21.65 -4.29
CA THR A 54 25.15 -22.88 -4.74
C THR A 54 23.62 -22.77 -4.87
N SER A 55 23.01 -21.60 -4.70
CA SER A 55 21.56 -21.42 -4.86
C SER A 55 21.14 -20.08 -5.51
N LEU A 56 21.96 -19.53 -6.41
CA LEU A 56 21.58 -18.34 -7.17
C LEU A 56 20.84 -18.75 -8.45
N ARG A 57 19.56 -18.39 -8.58
CA ARG A 57 18.83 -18.47 -9.86
C ARG A 57 19.50 -17.55 -10.88
N THR A 58 19.53 -17.96 -12.15
CA THR A 58 19.98 -17.11 -13.26
C THR A 58 19.16 -15.82 -13.28
N PRO A 59 19.76 -14.63 -13.08
CA PRO A 59 19.03 -13.38 -13.08
C PRO A 59 18.48 -13.05 -14.47
N GLU A 60 17.33 -12.37 -14.55
CA GLU A 60 16.68 -12.04 -15.82
C GLU A 60 17.58 -11.23 -16.77
N TRP A 61 18.40 -10.33 -16.22
CA TRP A 61 19.36 -9.55 -17.00
C TRP A 61 20.41 -10.42 -17.71
N ALA A 62 20.64 -11.66 -17.25
CA ALA A 62 21.58 -12.57 -17.88
C ALA A 62 20.99 -13.28 -19.12
N ASN A 63 19.66 -13.24 -19.32
CA ASN A 63 18.98 -13.95 -20.40
C ASN A 63 19.31 -13.40 -21.79
N THR A 64 19.62 -12.10 -21.89
CA THR A 64 20.03 -11.41 -23.12
C THR A 64 21.51 -11.06 -23.09
N LYS A 65 22.13 -10.93 -24.27
CA LYS A 65 23.56 -10.59 -24.38
C LYS A 65 23.80 -9.14 -23.97
N GLU A 66 22.91 -8.24 -24.37
CA GLU A 66 22.93 -6.81 -24.07
C GLU A 66 22.75 -6.57 -22.56
N GLY A 67 21.81 -7.27 -21.92
CA GLY A 67 21.58 -7.18 -20.48
C GLY A 67 22.78 -7.64 -19.66
N PHE A 68 23.41 -8.74 -20.10
CA PHE A 68 24.63 -9.25 -19.48
C PHE A 68 25.79 -8.27 -19.60
N GLN A 69 26.02 -7.71 -20.79
CA GLN A 69 27.08 -6.71 -21.02
C GLN A 69 26.85 -5.44 -20.19
N LYS A 70 25.62 -4.92 -20.16
CA LYS A 70 25.26 -3.75 -19.35
C LYS A 70 25.53 -3.98 -17.88
N LYS A 71 25.27 -5.19 -17.37
CA LYS A 71 25.52 -5.52 -15.96
C LYS A 71 27.01 -5.61 -15.64
N VAL A 72 27.82 -6.16 -16.54
CA VAL A 72 29.29 -6.20 -16.40
C VAL A 72 29.88 -4.79 -16.43
N SER A 73 29.43 -3.92 -17.34
CA SER A 73 29.86 -2.51 -17.39
C SER A 73 29.51 -1.75 -16.11
N SER A 74 28.25 -1.86 -15.65
CA SER A 74 27.79 -1.22 -14.41
C SER A 74 28.56 -1.71 -13.17
N PHE A 75 28.94 -3.00 -13.14
CA PHE A 75 29.77 -3.54 -12.07
C PHE A 75 31.18 -2.92 -12.05
N LEU A 76 31.81 -2.77 -13.21
CA LEU A 76 33.14 -2.14 -13.32
C LEU A 76 33.09 -0.64 -13.02
N GLU A 77 32.06 0.06 -13.50
CA GLU A 77 31.81 1.46 -13.18
C GLU A 77 31.60 1.66 -11.68
N GLY A 78 30.77 0.83 -11.04
CA GLY A 78 30.54 0.86 -9.60
C GLY A 78 31.78 0.51 -8.76
N LEU A 79 32.79 -0.13 -9.34
CA LEU A 79 34.11 -0.30 -8.70
C LEU A 79 35.02 0.91 -8.92
N ALA A 80 34.91 1.59 -10.06
CA ALA A 80 35.68 2.78 -10.42
C ALA A 80 35.17 4.07 -9.75
N GLU A 81 33.86 4.20 -9.52
CA GLU A 81 33.28 5.35 -8.80
C GLU A 81 33.76 5.41 -7.35
N ASN A 82 33.96 4.25 -6.70
CA ASN A 82 34.56 4.20 -5.36
C ASN A 82 35.99 4.77 -5.32
N LEU A 83 36.70 4.82 -6.45
CA LEU A 83 38.02 5.48 -6.54
C LEU A 83 37.90 7.00 -6.73
N LYS A 84 36.85 7.49 -7.42
CA LYS A 84 36.66 8.93 -7.70
C LYS A 84 36.01 9.70 -6.55
N VAL A 85 35.19 9.04 -5.73
CA VAL A 85 34.47 9.69 -4.61
C VAL A 85 35.43 10.26 -3.53
N LYS A 86 36.70 9.82 -3.50
CA LYS A 86 37.70 10.35 -2.55
C LYS A 86 38.56 11.50 -3.05
N GLU A 87 38.71 11.70 -4.36
CA GLU A 87 39.50 12.83 -4.89
C GLU A 87 38.75 14.18 -4.77
N LEU A 88 37.47 14.18 -4.42
CA LEU A 88 36.66 15.39 -4.21
C LEU A 88 36.45 15.78 -2.74
N ASN A 89 37.07 15.08 -1.77
CA ASN A 89 36.90 15.35 -0.33
C ASN A 89 38.17 15.88 0.38
N LEU A 90 39.09 16.51 -0.35
CA LEU A 90 40.26 17.19 0.23
C LEU A 90 40.49 18.57 -0.41
N SER A 91 39.71 19.56 0.02
CA SER A 91 40.18 20.95 0.23
C SER A 91 39.01 21.83 0.67
N ASP A 92 38.86 22.03 1.98
CA ASP A 92 38.16 23.20 2.54
C ASP A 92 39.07 23.76 3.62
N GLU A 93 40.00 24.65 3.23
CA GLU A 93 40.48 25.74 4.07
C GLU A 93 40.86 26.94 3.18
N SER A 94 40.40 28.10 3.65
CA SER A 94 40.96 29.46 3.49
C SER A 94 40.73 30.23 2.17
N ASP A 95 39.82 31.20 2.28
CA ASP A 95 40.08 32.66 2.28
C ASP A 95 40.00 33.47 0.98
N ASP A 96 39.12 34.48 1.09
CA ASP A 96 39.15 35.86 0.63
C ASP A 96 39.13 36.29 -0.86
N SER A 97 38.22 37.26 -1.05
CA SER A 97 38.29 38.50 -1.85
C SER A 97 37.54 38.58 -3.20
N GLU A 98 36.50 39.43 -3.15
CA GLU A 98 36.11 40.52 -4.07
C GLU A 98 36.44 40.40 -5.57
N GLU A 99 35.40 40.51 -6.43
CA GLU A 99 35.28 41.66 -7.35
C GLU A 99 33.88 41.72 -8.01
N ASP A 100 33.38 42.94 -8.11
CA ASP A 100 32.15 43.38 -8.76
C ASP A 100 32.18 43.28 -10.29
N SER A 101 30.98 43.35 -10.87
CA SER A 101 30.59 44.17 -12.03
C SER A 101 30.00 43.43 -13.25
N ASP A 102 28.69 43.67 -13.39
CA ASP A 102 28.03 44.37 -14.51
C ASP A 102 27.79 43.72 -15.89
N LEU A 103 26.50 43.87 -16.29
CA LEU A 103 25.93 44.01 -17.65
C LEU A 103 25.94 42.74 -18.53
N GLN A 104 25.02 42.46 -19.45
CA GLN A 104 23.70 42.94 -19.91
C GLN A 104 23.35 41.97 -21.06
N GLU A 105 22.05 41.76 -21.34
CA GLU A 105 21.44 41.53 -22.68
C GLU A 105 21.98 40.34 -23.53
N GLU A 106 21.32 39.70 -24.49
CA GLU A 106 20.06 39.79 -25.23
C GLU A 106 19.96 38.39 -25.93
N SER A 107 18.82 37.70 -25.88
CA SER A 107 17.84 37.50 -26.99
C SER A 107 18.19 36.47 -28.09
N GLU A 108 17.10 35.97 -28.68
CA GLU A 108 16.93 35.20 -29.94
C GLU A 108 17.03 33.66 -29.81
N GLU A 109 15.89 32.93 -29.92
CA GLU A 109 15.20 32.51 -31.17
C GLU A 109 16.08 31.52 -31.97
N GLU A 110 15.66 30.33 -32.42
CA GLU A 110 14.41 29.97 -33.10
C GLU A 110 14.33 28.44 -33.33
N SER A 111 13.10 27.93 -33.42
CA SER A 111 12.59 26.86 -34.32
C SER A 111 13.17 25.43 -34.27
N GLU A 112 12.37 24.40 -33.93
CA GLU A 112 11.43 23.61 -34.77
C GLU A 112 12.06 22.31 -35.31
N GLY A 113 11.32 21.20 -35.15
CA GLY A 113 11.73 19.88 -35.63
C GLY A 113 10.85 18.78 -35.06
N GLU A 114 9.64 18.68 -35.61
CA GLU A 114 8.63 17.66 -35.39
C GLU A 114 9.15 16.23 -35.58
N GLY A 115 8.57 15.29 -34.85
CA GLY A 115 8.80 13.85 -34.98
C GLY A 115 7.75 13.08 -34.18
N GLU A 116 6.52 13.06 -34.69
CA GLU A 116 5.47 12.13 -34.28
C GLU A 116 5.92 10.70 -34.58
N GLU A 117 5.88 9.81 -33.57
CA GLU A 117 5.70 8.38 -33.81
C GLU A 117 4.56 7.87 -32.91
N GLU A 118 3.43 7.59 -33.58
CA GLU A 118 2.38 6.68 -33.13
C GLU A 118 3.00 5.37 -32.60
N TYR A 119 2.66 4.98 -31.38
CA TYR A 119 2.69 3.57 -30.99
C TYR A 119 1.26 3.11 -30.77
N ASP A 120 0.79 2.38 -31.76
CA ASP A 120 -0.49 1.70 -31.79
C ASP A 120 -0.51 0.55 -30.78
N SER A 121 -1.71 0.33 -30.27
CA SER A 121 -2.09 -0.59 -29.22
C SER A 121 -1.98 -2.06 -29.60
N GLU A 122 -1.46 -2.90 -28.70
CA GLU A 122 -1.93 -4.28 -28.53
C GLU A 122 -2.09 -4.58 -27.04
N TYR A 123 -3.36 -4.74 -26.65
CA TYR A 123 -3.83 -5.20 -25.35
C TYR A 123 -3.56 -6.71 -25.22
N ASP A 124 -2.94 -7.14 -24.12
CA ASP A 124 -3.19 -8.49 -23.56
C ASP A 124 -4.16 -8.34 -22.39
N SER A 125 -5.40 -8.73 -22.65
CA SER A 125 -6.47 -8.84 -21.67
C SER A 125 -6.32 -10.16 -20.91
N ASP A 126 -5.68 -10.14 -19.75
CA ASP A 126 -5.78 -11.26 -18.82
C ASP A 126 -7.13 -11.21 -18.09
N GLU A 127 -8.08 -11.97 -18.64
CA GLU A 127 -9.24 -12.48 -17.92
C GLU A 127 -8.76 -13.20 -16.65
N TYR A 128 -9.11 -12.66 -15.48
CA TYR A 128 -9.11 -13.41 -14.23
C TYR A 128 -10.08 -14.57 -14.37
N THR A 129 -9.57 -15.74 -14.76
CA THR A 129 -10.29 -17.01 -14.69
C THR A 129 -10.03 -17.63 -13.33
N GLU A 130 -11.08 -17.69 -12.49
CA GLU A 130 -11.09 -18.45 -11.24
C GLU A 130 -10.67 -19.89 -11.52
N SER A 131 -9.64 -20.36 -10.83
CA SER A 131 -9.15 -21.73 -10.95
C SER A 131 -10.19 -22.73 -10.42
N GLU A 132 -10.33 -23.88 -11.08
CA GLU A 132 -11.33 -24.92 -10.75
C GLU A 132 -11.22 -25.48 -9.32
N ASP A 133 -10.14 -25.20 -8.60
CA ASP A 133 -9.95 -25.57 -7.19
C ASP A 133 -10.73 -24.67 -6.21
N GLU A 134 -11.18 -23.47 -6.63
CA GLU A 134 -12.01 -22.56 -5.82
C GLU A 134 -13.49 -22.99 -5.79
N ARG A 135 -13.96 -23.71 -6.83
CA ARG A 135 -15.34 -24.22 -6.89
C ARG A 135 -15.62 -25.34 -5.88
N ASN A 136 -14.60 -26.11 -5.48
CA ASN A 136 -14.81 -27.36 -4.75
C ASN A 136 -14.65 -27.26 -3.22
N THR A 137 -14.38 -26.06 -2.70
CA THR A 137 -14.29 -25.82 -1.24
C THR A 137 -15.33 -24.84 -0.69
N LEU A 138 -16.03 -24.11 -1.56
CA LEU A 138 -17.16 -23.22 -1.22
C LEU A 138 -18.52 -23.94 -1.12
N ASP A 139 -18.63 -25.19 -1.60
CA ASP A 139 -19.84 -26.02 -1.50
C ASP A 139 -20.05 -26.66 -0.11
N ARG A 140 -19.19 -26.39 0.87
CA ARG A 140 -19.28 -27.00 2.23
C ARG A 140 -19.94 -26.12 3.30
N ILE A 141 -20.49 -24.96 2.94
CA ILE A 141 -21.21 -24.05 3.86
C ILE A 141 -22.66 -23.80 3.41
N SER A 142 -23.18 -24.55 2.44
CA SER A 142 -24.54 -24.37 1.90
C SER A 142 -25.56 -25.44 2.33
N GLU A 143 -25.21 -26.38 3.20
CA GLU A 143 -26.16 -27.36 3.73
C GLU A 143 -26.62 -26.97 5.13
N ASP A 144 -27.56 -26.02 5.21
CA ASP A 144 -28.52 -25.90 6.31
C ASP A 144 -29.79 -25.24 5.73
N GLU A 145 -30.53 -26.01 4.92
CA GLU A 145 -31.91 -25.70 4.54
C GLU A 145 -32.85 -26.19 5.66
N ASP A 146 -33.23 -25.31 6.58
CA ASP A 146 -34.42 -25.51 7.41
C ASP A 146 -35.63 -24.85 6.74
N GLU A 147 -36.56 -25.70 6.31
CA GLU A 147 -37.91 -25.37 5.89
C GLU A 147 -38.67 -24.66 7.04
N ASP A 148 -39.09 -23.41 6.83
CA ASP A 148 -40.16 -22.79 7.65
C ASP A 148 -41.22 -22.18 6.71
N GLU A 149 -42.21 -23.01 6.38
CA GLU A 149 -43.45 -22.59 5.74
C GLU A 149 -44.27 -21.73 6.72
N GLY A 150 -44.44 -20.43 6.43
CA GLY A 150 -45.55 -19.65 6.99
C GLY A 150 -45.26 -18.25 7.54
N ALA A 151 -44.08 -17.65 7.33
CA ALA A 151 -43.84 -16.26 7.73
C ALA A 151 -44.22 -15.27 6.61
N GLU A 152 -45.23 -14.42 6.86
CA GLU A 152 -45.55 -13.26 6.02
C GLU A 152 -44.27 -12.44 5.68
N PRO A 153 -44.17 -11.85 4.46
CA PRO A 153 -42.99 -11.11 4.04
C PRO A 153 -42.84 -9.84 4.89
N LYS A 154 -41.98 -9.92 5.92
CA LYS A 154 -41.68 -8.78 6.81
C LYS A 154 -40.86 -7.75 6.04
N LYS A 155 -41.58 -6.71 5.60
CA LYS A 155 -41.16 -5.46 4.94
C LYS A 155 -39.66 -5.16 5.06
N CYS A 156 -38.92 -5.44 3.99
CA CYS A 156 -37.62 -4.85 3.73
C CYS A 156 -37.74 -3.31 3.75
N LEU A 157 -36.83 -2.61 4.45
CA LEU A 157 -36.80 -1.15 4.53
C LEU A 157 -36.75 -0.47 3.16
N ASP A 158 -36.24 -1.17 2.13
CA ASP A 158 -36.31 -0.79 0.72
C ASP A 158 -37.73 -0.40 0.27
N ALA A 159 -38.77 -1.07 0.78
CA ALA A 159 -40.16 -0.80 0.39
C ALA A 159 -40.72 0.54 0.91
N LYS A 160 -40.02 1.23 1.83
CA LYS A 160 -40.47 2.51 2.41
C LYS A 160 -39.89 3.75 1.72
N LEU A 161 -38.84 3.60 0.91
CA LEU A 161 -38.05 4.74 0.40
C LEU A 161 -38.31 5.09 -1.08
N GLY A 162 -39.13 4.31 -1.80
CA GLY A 162 -39.50 4.57 -3.20
C GLY A 162 -38.58 3.87 -4.23
N GLU A 163 -38.56 4.34 -5.48
CA GLU A 163 -37.59 3.88 -6.49
C GLU A 163 -36.22 4.48 -6.19
N GLY A 164 -35.25 3.61 -5.85
CA GLY A 164 -33.88 4.01 -5.53
C GLY A 164 -32.92 3.73 -6.68
N ILE A 165 -31.85 4.52 -6.76
CA ILE A 165 -30.73 4.29 -7.67
C ILE A 165 -29.69 3.44 -6.95
N ILE A 166 -29.38 2.26 -7.46
CA ILE A 166 -28.31 1.42 -6.91
C ILE A 166 -26.98 2.12 -7.21
N LEU A 167 -26.26 2.49 -6.17
CA LEU A 167 -24.92 3.08 -6.27
C LEU A 167 -23.85 1.98 -6.28
N HIS A 168 -24.07 0.92 -5.50
CA HIS A 168 -23.14 -0.20 -5.37
C HIS A 168 -23.87 -1.45 -4.87
N GLU A 169 -23.47 -2.62 -5.37
CA GLU A 169 -23.99 -3.91 -4.92
C GLU A 169 -22.88 -4.96 -5.05
N ILE A 170 -22.52 -5.60 -3.94
CA ILE A 170 -21.46 -6.62 -3.87
C ILE A 170 -21.74 -7.56 -2.70
N ILE A 171 -21.58 -8.87 -2.91
CA ILE A 171 -21.58 -9.93 -1.88
C ILE A 171 -22.56 -9.66 -0.71
N GLY A 172 -23.86 -9.65 -1.00
CA GLY A 172 -24.91 -9.50 0.02
C GLY A 172 -24.97 -8.13 0.70
N ARG A 173 -24.27 -7.11 0.18
CA ARG A 173 -24.37 -5.70 0.54
C ARG A 173 -24.93 -4.90 -0.63
N LYS A 174 -25.81 -3.96 -0.33
CA LYS A 174 -26.44 -3.05 -1.28
C LYS A 174 -26.39 -1.63 -0.75
N VAL A 175 -25.95 -0.70 -1.58
CA VAL A 175 -25.94 0.73 -1.34
C VAL A 175 -26.85 1.38 -2.39
N ALA A 176 -27.96 1.95 -1.94
CA ALA A 176 -28.92 2.60 -2.82
C ALA A 176 -29.26 4.02 -2.37
N ARG A 177 -29.35 4.92 -3.34
CA ARG A 177 -29.75 6.31 -3.14
C ARG A 177 -31.26 6.46 -3.31
N TYR A 178 -31.88 7.12 -2.34
CA TYR A 178 -33.29 7.49 -2.35
C TYR A 178 -33.40 9.00 -2.12
N GLY A 179 -33.52 9.77 -3.21
CA GLY A 179 -33.53 11.23 -3.16
C GLY A 179 -32.22 11.80 -2.59
N ASN A 180 -32.28 12.38 -1.39
CA ASN A 180 -31.12 12.95 -0.66
C ASN A 180 -30.58 12.02 0.44
N LYS A 181 -30.97 10.73 0.43
CA LYS A 181 -30.52 9.73 1.40
C LYS A 181 -29.84 8.57 0.69
N VAL A 182 -28.94 7.90 1.41
CA VAL A 182 -28.35 6.63 1.04
C VAL A 182 -28.73 5.60 2.09
N LEU A 183 -29.14 4.42 1.63
CA LEU A 183 -29.35 3.23 2.45
C LEU A 183 -28.26 2.22 2.09
N LYS A 184 -27.38 1.92 3.06
CA LYS A 184 -26.46 0.78 3.02
C LYS A 184 -27.12 -0.35 3.79
N SER A 185 -27.29 -1.51 3.18
CA SER A 185 -27.91 -2.68 3.81
C SER A 185 -27.14 -3.94 3.47
N GLY A 186 -27.06 -4.89 4.41
CA GLY A 186 -26.41 -6.16 4.17
C GLY A 186 -26.38 -7.05 5.41
N ARG A 187 -26.11 -8.35 5.20
CA ARG A 187 -26.06 -9.35 6.30
C ARG A 187 -24.80 -9.21 7.16
N ASN A 188 -23.69 -8.78 6.55
CA ASN A 188 -22.39 -8.62 7.21
C ASN A 188 -22.08 -7.15 7.56
N LEU A 189 -23.10 -6.28 7.55
CA LEU A 189 -22.92 -4.87 7.89
C LEU A 189 -22.94 -4.68 9.41
N ARG A 190 -22.01 -3.89 9.94
CA ARG A 190 -21.83 -3.69 11.38
C ARG A 190 -22.39 -2.34 11.82
N LEU A 191 -23.14 -2.31 12.92
CA LEU A 191 -23.66 -1.05 13.49
C LEU A 191 -22.54 -0.13 14.01
N SER A 192 -21.35 -0.68 14.28
CA SER A 192 -20.16 0.08 14.64
C SER A 192 -19.77 1.13 13.60
N GLU A 193 -20.07 0.91 12.30
CA GLU A 193 -19.84 1.91 11.25
C GLU A 193 -20.63 3.20 11.50
N ALA A 194 -21.90 3.07 11.89
CA ALA A 194 -22.75 4.21 12.22
C ALA A 194 -22.26 4.94 13.47
N ASP A 195 -21.81 4.20 14.48
CA ASP A 195 -21.25 4.78 15.70
C ASP A 195 -19.91 5.48 15.44
N ALA A 196 -19.07 4.94 14.57
CA ALA A 196 -17.83 5.55 14.11
C ALA A 196 -18.09 6.88 13.42
N MET A 197 -18.99 6.92 12.43
CA MET A 197 -19.34 8.18 11.76
C MET A 197 -19.87 9.24 12.74
N ARG A 198 -20.74 8.86 13.69
CA ARG A 198 -21.24 9.79 14.73
C ARG A 198 -20.13 10.31 15.64
N TYR A 199 -19.19 9.44 16.02
CA TYR A 199 -18.06 9.81 16.86
C TYR A 199 -17.11 10.76 16.13
N ILE A 200 -16.76 10.46 14.88
CA ILE A 200 -15.89 11.30 14.05
C ILE A 200 -16.50 12.67 13.80
N ALA A 201 -17.79 12.74 13.47
CA ALA A 201 -18.51 13.99 13.25
C ALA A 201 -18.55 14.90 14.50
N THR A 202 -18.44 14.34 15.70
CA THR A 202 -18.49 15.10 16.96
C THR A 202 -17.11 15.52 17.48
N HIS A 203 -16.03 14.85 17.05
CA HIS A 203 -14.68 15.07 17.59
C HIS A 203 -13.67 15.63 16.59
N THR A 204 -14.04 15.73 15.31
CA THR A 204 -13.14 16.17 14.23
C THR A 204 -13.86 17.07 13.23
N SER A 205 -13.11 17.66 12.30
CA SER A 205 -13.65 18.34 11.12
C SER A 205 -13.71 17.46 9.88
N ILE A 206 -13.50 16.14 10.03
CA ILE A 206 -13.52 15.20 8.91
C ILE A 206 -14.95 15.13 8.38
N PRO A 207 -15.17 15.40 7.08
CA PRO A 207 -16.50 15.31 6.51
C PRO A 207 -16.91 13.84 6.42
N VAL A 208 -17.98 13.48 7.12
CA VAL A 208 -18.59 12.15 7.05
C VAL A 208 -20.09 12.31 6.80
N PRO A 209 -20.74 11.40 6.05
CA PRO A 209 -22.18 11.46 5.87
C PRO A 209 -22.90 11.39 7.23
N ARG A 210 -23.79 12.35 7.48
CA ARG A 210 -24.61 12.32 8.70
C ARG A 210 -25.51 11.09 8.72
N VAL A 211 -25.29 10.26 9.73
CA VAL A 211 -26.13 9.08 10.01
C VAL A 211 -27.52 9.53 10.44
N LEU A 212 -28.53 9.09 9.72
CA LEU A 212 -29.95 9.36 10.00
C LEU A 212 -30.58 8.25 10.83
N ASP A 213 -30.23 7.01 10.52
CA ASP A 213 -30.74 5.82 11.21
C ASP A 213 -29.75 4.66 11.06
N ALA A 214 -29.72 3.76 12.04
CA ALA A 214 -28.92 2.55 11.99
C ALA A 214 -29.63 1.45 12.80
N VAL A 215 -30.07 0.41 12.11
CA VAL A 215 -30.93 -0.63 12.68
C VAL A 215 -30.48 -2.02 12.22
N THR A 216 -30.73 -3.01 13.05
CA THR A 216 -30.57 -4.43 12.70
C THR A 216 -31.77 -5.21 13.23
N ASP A 217 -32.22 -6.20 12.47
CA ASP A 217 -33.20 -7.18 12.94
C ASP A 217 -32.55 -8.52 13.34
N GLY A 218 -31.22 -8.56 13.40
CA GLY A 218 -30.41 -9.75 13.68
C GLY A 218 -30.05 -10.56 12.44
N LYS A 219 -30.70 -10.31 11.29
CA LYS A 219 -30.38 -10.96 9.99
C LYS A 219 -29.88 -9.97 8.96
N LEU A 220 -30.45 -8.76 8.96
CA LEU A 220 -30.10 -7.67 8.05
C LEU A 220 -29.80 -6.43 8.88
N THR A 221 -28.62 -5.86 8.67
CA THR A 221 -28.26 -4.56 9.20
C THR A 221 -28.42 -3.51 8.12
N SER A 222 -28.90 -2.34 8.49
CA SER A 222 -29.16 -1.22 7.59
C SER A 222 -28.74 0.11 8.23
N ILE A 223 -27.99 0.91 7.48
CA ILE A 223 -27.55 2.26 7.86
C ILE A 223 -28.12 3.22 6.82
N THR A 224 -28.94 4.16 7.30
CA THR A 224 -29.44 5.27 6.48
C THR A 224 -28.64 6.52 6.81
N MET A 225 -28.10 7.17 5.79
CA MET A 225 -27.28 8.37 5.92
C MET A 225 -27.64 9.39 4.83
N GLU A 226 -27.17 10.62 4.98
CA GLU A 226 -27.34 11.62 3.92
C GLU A 226 -26.54 11.25 2.66
N TYR A 227 -27.08 11.60 1.50
CA TYR A 227 -26.35 11.53 0.25
C TYR A 227 -25.41 12.72 0.12
N ILE A 228 -24.13 12.46 -0.10
CA ILE A 228 -23.14 13.47 -0.42
C ILE A 228 -22.87 13.43 -1.92
N GLU A 229 -23.00 14.57 -2.57
CA GLU A 229 -22.66 14.73 -3.98
C GLU A 229 -21.15 14.95 -4.12
N GLY A 230 -20.51 14.08 -4.89
CA GLY A 230 -19.09 14.14 -5.23
C GLY A 230 -18.67 12.93 -6.05
N ASP A 231 -17.50 13.03 -6.65
CA ASP A 231 -16.87 11.95 -7.42
C ASP A 231 -15.95 11.14 -6.53
N ARG A 232 -15.90 9.83 -6.73
CA ARG A 232 -14.96 8.98 -5.99
C ARG A 232 -13.54 9.28 -6.43
N LEU A 233 -12.65 9.48 -5.48
CA LEU A 233 -11.26 9.87 -5.74
C LEU A 233 -10.55 8.84 -6.62
N ASP A 234 -10.84 7.54 -6.46
CA ASP A 234 -10.25 6.51 -7.31
C ASP A 234 -10.57 6.66 -8.79
N LYS A 235 -11.74 7.23 -9.13
CA LYS A 235 -12.18 7.39 -10.51
C LYS A 235 -11.57 8.60 -11.19
N ILE A 236 -11.33 9.66 -10.42
CA ILE A 236 -10.89 10.94 -10.99
C ILE A 236 -9.42 11.27 -10.71
N TRP A 237 -8.74 10.51 -9.84
CA TRP A 237 -7.37 10.83 -9.38
C TRP A 237 -6.42 11.15 -10.52
N ASN A 238 -6.33 10.30 -11.55
CA ASN A 238 -5.40 10.50 -12.65
C ASN A 238 -5.73 11.73 -13.52
N SER A 239 -7.00 12.14 -13.56
CA SER A 239 -7.45 13.33 -14.32
C SER A 239 -7.35 14.64 -13.54
N LEU A 240 -7.10 14.60 -12.23
CA LEU A 240 -6.97 15.81 -11.42
C LEU A 240 -5.68 16.57 -11.73
N ALA A 241 -5.77 17.90 -11.74
CA ALA A 241 -4.60 18.77 -11.80
C ALA A 241 -3.72 18.60 -10.54
N GLU A 242 -2.43 18.85 -10.66
CA GLU A 242 -1.47 18.66 -9.55
C GLU A 242 -1.80 19.55 -8.33
N GLU A 243 -2.31 20.76 -8.56
CA GLU A 243 -2.77 21.66 -7.49
C GLU A 243 -3.97 21.07 -6.72
N GLN A 244 -4.90 20.43 -7.42
CA GLN A 244 -6.04 19.76 -6.80
C GLN A 244 -5.58 18.53 -6.01
N LYS A 245 -4.67 17.72 -6.57
CA LYS A 245 -4.06 16.59 -5.86
C LYS A 245 -3.38 17.05 -4.57
N THR A 246 -2.62 18.13 -4.64
CA THR A 246 -1.93 18.73 -3.48
C THR A 246 -2.92 19.20 -2.42
N THR A 247 -4.01 19.85 -2.83
CA THR A 247 -5.08 20.30 -1.92
C THR A 247 -5.73 19.12 -1.21
N ILE A 248 -6.13 18.09 -1.96
CA ILE A 248 -6.78 16.88 -1.44
C ILE A 248 -5.85 16.15 -0.46
N VAL A 249 -4.59 15.94 -0.84
CA VAL A 249 -3.60 15.28 0.01
C VAL A 249 -3.36 16.05 1.30
N SER A 250 -3.30 17.38 1.23
CA SER A 250 -3.18 18.23 2.42
C SER A 250 -4.39 18.10 3.36
N GLN A 251 -5.61 18.03 2.81
CA GLN A 251 -6.82 17.79 3.60
C GLN A 251 -6.78 16.42 4.28
N ILE A 252 -6.42 15.36 3.55
CA ILE A 252 -6.36 14.00 4.10
C ILE A 252 -5.27 13.90 5.17
N HIS A 253 -4.11 14.52 4.97
CA HIS A 253 -3.05 14.62 5.98
C HIS A 253 -3.55 15.29 7.26
N ASN A 254 -4.28 16.39 7.13
CA ASN A 254 -4.87 17.08 8.27
C ASN A 254 -5.91 16.19 8.99
N TYR A 255 -6.75 15.46 8.25
CA TYR A 255 -7.72 14.52 8.81
C TYR A 255 -7.04 13.37 9.57
N LEU A 256 -6.00 12.76 9.00
CA LEU A 256 -5.20 11.74 9.69
C LEU A 256 -4.57 12.28 10.97
N THR A 257 -4.07 13.51 10.95
CA THR A 257 -3.54 14.18 12.14
C THR A 257 -4.60 14.33 13.23
N GLN A 258 -5.83 14.71 12.85
CA GLN A 258 -6.95 14.79 13.80
C GLN A 258 -7.33 13.41 14.36
N LEU A 259 -7.40 12.37 13.53
CA LEU A 259 -7.64 11.00 13.99
C LEU A 259 -6.59 10.53 15.00
N ARG A 260 -5.30 10.80 14.73
CA ARG A 260 -4.20 10.46 15.65
C ARG A 260 -4.31 11.14 17.02
N ASN A 261 -4.94 12.31 17.09
CA ASN A 261 -5.18 13.00 18.36
C ASN A 261 -6.28 12.34 19.21
N LEU A 262 -7.12 11.48 18.62
CA LEU A 262 -8.14 10.72 19.34
C LEU A 262 -7.52 9.46 19.97
N THR A 263 -6.80 9.64 21.07
CA THR A 263 -6.07 8.56 21.75
C THR A 263 -6.99 7.57 22.49
N GLY A 264 -6.55 6.32 22.58
CA GLY A 264 -7.27 5.21 23.22
C GLY A 264 -6.46 4.50 24.30
N LYS A 265 -7.14 3.63 25.07
CA LYS A 265 -6.52 2.77 26.10
C LYS A 265 -6.70 1.27 25.82
N TYR A 266 -7.23 0.94 24.66
CA TYR A 266 -7.51 -0.42 24.22
C TYR A 266 -7.46 -0.44 22.69
N ILE A 267 -7.23 -1.62 22.11
CA ILE A 267 -7.30 -1.85 20.68
C ILE A 267 -8.63 -2.55 20.38
N GLY A 268 -9.44 -1.97 19.49
CA GLY A 268 -10.80 -2.42 19.22
C GLY A 268 -11.70 -1.32 18.68
N GLY A 269 -12.87 -1.70 18.19
CA GLY A 269 -13.87 -0.77 17.69
C GLY A 269 -14.55 0.04 18.79
N ILE A 270 -15.38 1.01 18.36
CA ILE A 270 -16.19 1.84 19.25
C ILE A 270 -17.06 0.99 20.18
N ASN A 271 -17.29 1.47 21.39
CA ASN A 271 -18.01 0.74 22.44
C ASN A 271 -17.32 -0.56 22.84
N ARG A 272 -15.98 -0.64 22.70
CA ARG A 272 -15.18 -1.82 23.05
C ARG A 272 -15.62 -3.08 22.28
N THR A 273 -16.09 -2.91 21.05
CA THR A 273 -16.28 -4.05 20.14
C THR A 273 -14.92 -4.64 19.75
N PRO A 274 -14.90 -5.86 19.19
CA PRO A 274 -13.68 -6.43 18.66
C PRO A 274 -12.96 -5.49 17.67
N ALA A 275 -11.63 -5.58 17.64
CA ALA A 275 -10.82 -5.10 16.54
C ALA A 275 -11.07 -5.99 15.32
N ILE A 276 -10.96 -5.40 14.13
CA ILE A 276 -11.15 -6.09 12.87
C ILE A 276 -9.91 -5.84 12.00
N ASP A 277 -9.28 -6.92 11.56
CA ASP A 277 -8.23 -6.87 10.54
C ASP A 277 -8.77 -7.46 9.23
N SER A 278 -8.92 -6.59 8.22
CA SER A 278 -9.35 -7.01 6.88
C SER A 278 -8.16 -7.54 6.08
N ARG A 279 -8.04 -8.87 6.05
CA ARG A 279 -7.05 -9.60 5.25
C ARG A 279 -7.75 -10.32 4.10
N ARG A 280 -7.48 -11.62 3.89
CA ARG A 280 -8.26 -12.48 2.98
C ARG A 280 -9.70 -12.64 3.48
N TYR A 281 -9.87 -12.67 4.81
CA TYR A 281 -11.15 -12.68 5.52
C TYR A 281 -11.07 -11.69 6.68
N ASP A 282 -12.21 -11.27 7.20
CA ASP A 282 -12.27 -10.44 8.41
C ASP A 282 -11.85 -11.29 9.61
N LEU A 283 -10.71 -10.94 10.20
CA LEU A 283 -10.29 -11.49 11.47
C LEU A 283 -10.79 -10.57 12.59
N GLU A 284 -11.64 -11.11 13.47
CA GLU A 284 -12.22 -10.38 14.60
C GLU A 284 -11.67 -10.87 15.93
N GLY A 285 -11.28 -9.95 16.81
CA GLY A 285 -10.80 -10.30 18.15
C GLY A 285 -10.73 -9.13 19.12
N GLY A 286 -10.57 -9.44 20.40
CA GLY A 286 -10.46 -8.43 21.45
C GLY A 286 -11.82 -8.02 22.03
N PRO A 287 -11.96 -6.78 22.54
CA PRO A 287 -10.97 -5.70 22.55
C PRO A 287 -9.73 -6.04 23.36
N PHE A 288 -8.56 -5.58 22.92
CA PHE A 288 -7.28 -5.86 23.57
C PHE A 288 -6.87 -4.72 24.49
N THR A 289 -6.25 -5.06 25.63
CA THR A 289 -5.83 -4.06 26.63
C THR A 289 -4.44 -3.49 26.36
N CYS A 290 -3.65 -4.15 25.52
CA CYS A 290 -2.33 -3.69 25.11
C CYS A 290 -1.97 -4.24 23.72
N GLU A 291 -0.94 -3.64 23.10
CA GLU A 291 -0.45 -4.01 21.77
C GLU A 291 0.12 -5.43 21.73
N ALA A 292 0.72 -5.93 22.82
CA ALA A 292 1.22 -7.31 22.87
C ALA A 292 0.10 -8.34 22.63
N GLN A 293 -1.06 -8.17 23.28
CA GLN A 293 -2.22 -9.04 23.07
C GLN A 293 -2.77 -8.95 21.64
N PHE A 294 -2.67 -7.76 21.04
CA PHE A 294 -3.07 -7.57 19.66
C PHE A 294 -2.11 -8.25 18.69
N ASN A 295 -0.80 -8.17 18.92
CA ASN A 295 0.21 -8.88 18.13
C ASN A 295 0.01 -10.40 18.21
N ASP A 296 -0.24 -10.96 19.40
CA ASP A 296 -0.57 -12.38 19.57
C ASP A 296 -1.79 -12.78 18.72
N PHE A 297 -2.80 -11.91 18.67
CA PHE A 297 -3.98 -12.09 17.83
C PHE A 297 -3.65 -12.05 16.33
N LEU A 298 -2.85 -11.09 15.87
CA LEU A 298 -2.43 -11.01 14.46
C LEU A 298 -1.64 -12.25 14.02
N LEU A 299 -0.82 -12.81 14.91
CA LEU A 299 -0.04 -14.04 14.68
C LEU A 299 -0.91 -15.30 14.74
N SER A 300 -2.04 -15.28 15.44
CA SER A 300 -2.94 -16.44 15.57
C SER A 300 -3.60 -16.86 14.25
N ASP A 301 -3.66 -15.95 13.29
CA ASP A 301 -4.19 -16.15 11.93
C ASP A 301 -3.12 -16.71 10.96
N ALA A 302 -1.89 -16.92 11.42
CA ALA A 302 -0.86 -17.53 10.58
C ALA A 302 -1.26 -18.96 10.17
N TYR A 303 -1.05 -19.29 8.89
CA TYR A 303 -1.33 -20.61 8.36
C TYR A 303 -0.61 -21.71 9.18
N PRO A 304 -1.26 -22.84 9.51
CA PRO A 304 -0.64 -23.91 10.30
C PRO A 304 0.66 -24.47 9.69
N GLN A 305 0.86 -24.29 8.39
CA GLN A 305 2.02 -24.74 7.63
C GLN A 305 3.23 -23.80 7.77
N VAL A 306 3.04 -22.58 8.29
CA VAL A 306 4.13 -21.61 8.49
C VAL A 306 5.16 -22.23 9.46
N PRO A 307 6.42 -22.40 9.04
CA PRO A 307 7.45 -22.93 9.91
C PRO A 307 7.63 -22.06 11.16
N LYS A 308 7.80 -22.70 12.33
CA LYS A 308 7.94 -22.02 13.63
C LYS A 308 9.01 -20.94 13.64
N CYS A 309 10.10 -21.11 12.90
CA CYS A 309 11.14 -20.09 12.82
C CYS A 309 10.63 -18.76 12.25
N PHE A 310 9.72 -18.77 11.27
CA PHE A 310 9.13 -17.54 10.73
C PHE A 310 8.16 -16.90 11.71
N LEU A 311 7.37 -17.68 12.45
CA LEU A 311 6.52 -17.16 13.53
C LEU A 311 7.37 -16.48 14.62
N THR A 312 8.47 -17.10 15.03
CA THR A 312 9.41 -16.50 15.99
C THR A 312 10.10 -15.25 15.42
N MET A 313 10.41 -15.22 14.12
CA MET A 313 10.96 -14.00 13.49
C MET A 313 9.94 -12.86 13.51
N ALA A 314 8.68 -13.14 13.16
CA ALA A 314 7.59 -12.17 13.20
C ALA A 314 7.33 -11.68 14.63
N GLU A 315 7.24 -12.58 15.60
CA GLU A 315 7.08 -12.24 17.02
C GLU A 315 8.19 -11.29 17.51
N ASN A 316 9.44 -11.54 17.11
CA ASN A 316 10.57 -10.68 17.46
C ASN A 316 10.61 -9.34 16.72
N SER A 317 9.96 -9.23 15.55
CA SER A 317 9.92 -7.99 14.77
C SER A 317 8.74 -7.09 15.14
N LEU A 318 7.70 -7.64 15.77
CA LEU A 318 6.53 -6.89 16.21
C LEU A 318 6.81 -6.08 17.48
N ARG A 319 6.65 -4.77 17.36
CA ARG A 319 6.81 -3.82 18.48
C ARG A 319 5.55 -3.75 19.32
N THR A 320 5.69 -3.28 20.56
CA THR A 320 4.59 -3.14 21.53
C THR A 320 4.57 -1.76 22.21
N ASN A 321 5.19 -0.77 21.57
CA ASN A 321 5.41 0.57 22.14
C ASN A 321 4.74 1.69 21.33
N HIS A 322 3.81 1.35 20.45
CA HIS A 322 3.09 2.36 19.67
C HIS A 322 2.02 3.04 20.53
N SER A 323 1.75 4.30 20.21
CA SER A 323 0.57 4.96 20.75
C SER A 323 -0.68 4.32 20.16
N ILE A 324 -1.73 4.20 20.98
CA ILE A 324 -3.02 3.71 20.53
C ILE A 324 -3.91 4.90 20.19
N VAL A 325 -4.31 4.99 18.92
CA VAL A 325 -5.02 6.14 18.34
C VAL A 325 -6.20 5.67 17.51
N PHE A 326 -7.14 6.56 17.23
CA PHE A 326 -8.26 6.23 16.35
C PHE A 326 -7.76 6.12 14.91
N ALA A 327 -8.17 5.05 14.21
CA ALA A 327 -7.82 4.77 12.83
C ALA A 327 -9.10 4.47 12.04
N HIS A 328 -9.07 4.75 10.74
CA HIS A 328 -10.14 4.40 9.82
C HIS A 328 -10.19 2.89 9.55
N GLY A 329 -9.02 2.25 9.46
CA GLY A 329 -8.86 0.82 9.19
C GLY A 329 -8.93 0.43 7.72
N GLU A 330 -9.35 1.34 6.83
CA GLU A 330 -9.47 1.08 5.38
C GLU A 330 -9.48 2.39 4.57
N LEU A 331 -8.53 3.27 4.86
CA LEU A 331 -8.41 4.52 4.12
C LEU A 331 -7.88 4.25 2.71
N ALA A 332 -8.71 4.44 1.70
CA ALA A 332 -8.37 4.24 0.30
C ALA A 332 -9.07 5.27 -0.60
N PRO A 333 -8.54 5.58 -1.80
CA PRO A 333 -9.18 6.53 -2.72
C PRO A 333 -10.63 6.19 -3.05
N ARG A 334 -10.99 4.90 -3.06
CA ARG A 334 -12.38 4.45 -3.29
C ARG A 334 -13.38 4.97 -2.24
N ASN A 335 -12.89 5.27 -1.04
CA ASN A 335 -13.66 5.67 0.14
C ASN A 335 -13.64 7.20 0.35
N ILE A 336 -13.13 7.97 -0.62
CA ILE A 336 -13.05 9.43 -0.53
C ILE A 336 -13.87 10.04 -1.66
N LEU A 337 -14.80 10.92 -1.31
CA LEU A 337 -15.54 11.74 -2.28
C LEU A 337 -14.92 13.12 -2.38
N VAL A 338 -14.77 13.59 -3.61
CA VAL A 338 -14.20 14.89 -3.94
C VAL A 338 -15.16 15.66 -4.83
N ARG A 339 -15.22 16.98 -4.64
CA ARG A 339 -15.94 17.90 -5.52
C ARG A 339 -15.14 19.18 -5.65
N GLU A 340 -14.96 19.65 -6.88
CA GLU A 340 -14.23 20.89 -7.17
C GLU A 340 -12.80 20.93 -6.57
N GLY A 341 -12.14 19.77 -6.48
CA GLY A 341 -10.78 19.66 -5.93
C GLY A 341 -10.72 19.63 -4.39
N TYR A 342 -11.85 19.50 -3.69
CA TYR A 342 -11.90 19.39 -2.24
C TYR A 342 -12.55 18.08 -1.78
N VAL A 343 -12.03 17.49 -0.71
CA VAL A 343 -12.66 16.37 -0.02
C VAL A 343 -14.00 16.81 0.58
N VAL A 344 -15.08 16.14 0.19
CA VAL A 344 -16.45 16.41 0.67
C VAL A 344 -17.03 15.28 1.52
N ALA A 345 -16.44 14.08 1.48
CA ALA A 345 -16.75 13.01 2.43
C ALA A 345 -15.63 11.95 2.47
N VAL A 346 -15.42 11.39 3.66
CA VAL A 346 -14.70 10.12 3.89
C VAL A 346 -15.74 9.08 4.29
N LEU A 347 -15.78 7.97 3.57
CA LEU A 347 -16.79 6.91 3.62
C LEU A 347 -16.22 5.62 4.22
N ASP A 348 -17.10 4.67 4.52
CA ASP A 348 -16.77 3.27 4.85
C ASP A 348 -15.96 3.09 6.15
N TRP A 349 -16.52 3.59 7.25
CA TRP A 349 -15.91 3.51 8.59
C TRP A 349 -16.15 2.17 9.30
N GLU A 350 -16.31 1.08 8.56
CA GLU A 350 -16.76 -0.20 9.13
C GLU A 350 -15.69 -0.90 10.00
N TYR A 351 -14.41 -0.66 9.71
CA TYR A 351 -13.27 -1.18 10.47
C TYR A 351 -12.67 -0.16 11.45
N ALA A 352 -13.33 0.99 11.60
CA ALA A 352 -12.83 2.08 12.41
C ALA A 352 -12.82 1.75 13.91
N GLY A 353 -11.78 2.24 14.60
CA GLY A 353 -11.58 1.94 16.01
C GLY A 353 -10.26 2.48 16.52
N TRP A 354 -9.88 2.08 17.71
CA TRP A 354 -8.56 2.37 18.26
C TRP A 354 -7.57 1.27 17.90
N TYR A 355 -6.44 1.65 17.33
CA TYR A 355 -5.39 0.75 16.85
C TYR A 355 -4.00 1.36 17.11
N PRO A 356 -2.91 0.58 16.98
CA PRO A 356 -1.57 1.13 16.94
C PRO A 356 -1.44 2.22 15.87
N GLU A 357 -0.65 3.26 16.14
CA GLU A 357 -0.59 4.45 15.29
C GLU A 357 -0.05 4.24 13.86
N TYR A 358 0.47 3.06 13.54
CA TYR A 358 0.85 2.68 12.17
C TYR A 358 -0.31 2.13 11.34
N TRP A 359 -1.47 1.83 11.95
CA TRP A 359 -2.50 0.99 11.36
C TRP A 359 -3.03 1.51 10.02
N ASP A 360 -3.46 2.77 9.94
CA ASP A 360 -3.96 3.34 8.69
C ASP A 360 -2.88 3.41 7.59
N PHE A 361 -1.61 3.62 7.96
CA PHE A 361 -0.51 3.60 6.99
C PHE A 361 -0.39 2.23 6.33
N VAL A 362 -0.33 1.17 7.15
CA VAL A 362 -0.21 -0.21 6.66
C VAL A 362 -1.44 -0.62 5.84
N LYS A 363 -2.65 -0.42 6.38
CA LYS A 363 -3.89 -0.88 5.73
C LYS A 363 -4.23 -0.11 4.45
N SER A 364 -3.74 1.10 4.27
CA SER A 364 -3.89 1.84 2.99
C SER A 364 -3.25 1.14 1.80
N PHE A 365 -2.29 0.23 2.04
CA PHE A 365 -1.67 -0.59 1.00
C PHE A 365 -2.35 -1.95 0.79
N ASN A 366 -3.30 -2.38 1.63
CA ASN A 366 -4.09 -3.59 1.33
C ASN A 366 -5.07 -3.35 0.19
N ALA A 367 -5.35 -2.08 -0.07
CA ALA A 367 -6.26 -1.57 -1.05
C ALA A 367 -5.58 -1.12 -2.36
N LEU A 368 -4.41 -1.67 -2.73
CA LEU A 368 -3.68 -1.28 -3.96
C LEU A 368 -4.60 -1.33 -5.18
N ASP A 369 -4.99 -0.15 -5.65
CA ASP A 369 -5.84 0.00 -6.83
C ASP A 369 -4.98 0.43 -8.01
N ALA A 370 -4.78 -0.48 -8.96
CA ALA A 370 -4.00 -0.22 -10.17
C ALA A 370 -4.55 0.98 -10.97
N ARG A 371 -5.85 1.27 -10.86
CA ARG A 371 -6.49 2.44 -11.49
C ARG A 371 -5.98 3.75 -10.91
N CYS A 372 -5.40 3.72 -9.71
CA CYS A 372 -4.83 4.87 -9.02
C CYS A 372 -3.36 4.63 -8.69
N GLY A 373 -2.58 4.01 -9.59
CA GLY A 373 -1.15 3.75 -9.32
C GLY A 373 -0.40 4.98 -8.82
N SER A 374 -0.64 6.15 -9.45
CA SER A 374 0.00 7.41 -9.05
C SER A 374 -0.48 8.00 -7.71
N TRP A 375 -1.53 7.46 -7.08
CA TRP A 375 -1.93 7.85 -5.72
C TRP A 375 -0.86 7.43 -4.71
N TYR A 376 -0.25 6.27 -4.93
CA TYR A 376 0.72 5.70 -4.00
C TYR A 376 2.03 6.49 -3.94
N ASP A 377 2.35 7.23 -5.02
CA ASP A 377 3.46 8.20 -5.05
C ASP A 377 3.25 9.35 -4.05
N TRP A 378 2.02 9.60 -3.60
CA TRP A 378 1.66 10.67 -2.68
C TRP A 378 1.49 10.20 -1.23
N VAL A 379 1.61 8.90 -0.95
CA VAL A 379 1.42 8.34 0.40
C VAL A 379 2.37 9.00 1.41
N GLY A 380 3.62 9.27 1.03
CA GLY A 380 4.58 9.97 1.89
C GLY A 380 4.17 11.41 2.24
N LYS A 381 3.26 12.03 1.48
CA LYS A 381 2.69 13.35 1.78
C LYS A 381 1.38 13.23 2.58
N VAL A 382 0.61 12.17 2.35
CA VAL A 382 -0.65 11.89 3.05
C VAL A 382 -0.40 11.55 4.52
N PHE A 383 0.55 10.67 4.81
CA PHE A 383 0.78 10.18 6.18
C PHE A 383 1.78 11.05 6.93
N PRO A 384 1.50 11.44 8.19
CA PRO A 384 2.45 12.22 8.99
C PRO A 384 3.75 11.50 9.31
N VAL A 385 3.71 10.16 9.36
CA VAL A 385 4.84 9.29 9.69
C VAL A 385 4.77 8.04 8.81
N ALA A 386 5.89 7.63 8.24
CA ALA A 386 6.03 6.36 7.54
C ALA A 386 6.36 5.23 8.52
N TRP A 387 5.75 4.07 8.33
CA TRP A 387 5.92 2.89 9.18
C TRP A 387 6.35 1.69 8.34
N GLU A 388 7.53 1.81 7.73
CA GLU A 388 8.06 0.83 6.76
C GLU A 388 8.27 -0.55 7.38
N GLN A 389 8.79 -0.61 8.61
CA GLN A 389 9.01 -1.89 9.30
C GLN A 389 7.68 -2.58 9.61
N GLU A 390 6.69 -1.82 10.08
CA GLU A 390 5.35 -2.34 10.39
C GLU A 390 4.61 -2.75 9.12
N PHE A 391 4.78 -2.03 8.02
CA PHE A 391 4.31 -2.45 6.70
C PHE A 391 4.94 -3.76 6.25
N MET A 392 6.26 -3.90 6.39
CA MET A 392 6.95 -5.15 6.07
C MET A 392 6.56 -6.32 6.98
N ASN A 393 6.14 -6.05 8.22
CA ASN A 393 5.67 -7.08 9.15
C ASN A 393 4.23 -7.55 8.85
N ASP A 394 3.39 -6.71 8.25
CA ASP A 394 2.00 -7.06 7.88
C ASP A 394 1.93 -7.91 6.58
N ARG A 395 3.00 -7.90 5.78
CA ARG A 395 3.15 -8.66 4.53
C ARG A 395 3.82 -10.01 4.75
#